data_AF-A0ABD6IGW4-F1
#
_entry.id   AF-A0ABD6IGW4-F1
#
_cell.length_a   1.000
_cell.length_b   1.000
_cell.length_c   1.000
_cell.angle_alpha   90.00
_cell.angle_beta   90.00
_cell.angle_gamma   90.00
#
_symmetry.space_group_name_H-M   'P 1'
#
loop_
_entity.id
_entity.type
_entity.pdbx_description
1 polymer ?
#
loop_
_entity_poly.entity_id
_entity_poly.type
_entity_poly.pdbx_seq_one_letter_code
_entity_poly.pdbx_strand_id
1 'polypeptide(L)'
;MTGKIIKFWSDVVEVKFDRVDLPSLNHILTLHNNTTFLLVKRLVNETTIRAIIIYLSSEIKINDVVTNTKRSFVVSVGKNSKNNIYSFEGKPLLTNRNANSPLYVEVDSTINKSRFFDVQAEVIQTGIKVIDFFIPIVKGFKLGIFGGAGVGKTVLMKEIIFNVNKDKKSISNIFIGSGERSREAIELFNELESSNLMKNSSMYISKMNESPGARMSIVPIGITAAEYLRDYEKEDVLLFIDNIYRFVQAENEVSASLGKKPSVGGYQSTLDSDVASVQERLFKNQNGAITSFQTIFLPMDDLSDPSAVAVFNHLDGKLVLSREQSSKNIFPAFDPLASSSNSVNEKIIGKKHFNAIIEAKKILAKYKELEDVILILGFDELDKESKIIVKKALQLENFFSQNFFMTEHFTKEKGVFVSLEDTVDSVIRIINGEYINQSPEIFSYVGSNLNIPTDAELGLNKKE
;
A
#
# COMPACT_ATOMS: atom_id res chain seq x y z
N MET A 1 23.05 -29.97 -12.77
CA MET A 1 22.05 -31.01 -13.11
C MET A 1 21.26 -30.50 -14.29
N THR A 2 21.05 -31.35 -15.31
CA THR A 2 20.45 -30.94 -16.57
C THR A 2 19.11 -31.62 -16.80
N GLY A 3 18.16 -30.87 -17.33
CA GLY A 3 16.90 -31.36 -17.88
C GLY A 3 16.76 -30.93 -19.32
N LYS A 4 15.69 -31.35 -19.98
CA LYS A 4 15.34 -30.97 -21.36
C LYS A 4 13.93 -30.44 -21.42
N ILE A 5 13.72 -29.39 -22.21
CA ILE A 5 12.38 -28.87 -22.49
C ILE A 5 11.63 -29.87 -23.36
N ILE A 6 10.47 -30.32 -22.90
CA ILE A 6 9.63 -31.29 -23.62
C ILE A 6 8.39 -30.62 -24.23
N LYS A 7 7.88 -29.55 -23.60
CA LYS A 7 6.73 -28.77 -24.05
C LYS A 7 6.88 -27.32 -23.59
N PHE A 8 6.25 -26.40 -24.30
CA PHE A 8 6.12 -25.02 -23.83
C PHE A 8 4.80 -24.42 -24.31
N TRP A 9 4.32 -23.45 -23.54
CA TRP A 9 3.23 -22.53 -23.84
C TRP A 9 3.81 -21.11 -23.90
N SER A 10 2.98 -20.08 -23.92
CA SER A 10 3.42 -18.66 -23.95
C SER A 10 4.48 -18.37 -22.87
N ASP A 11 4.13 -18.57 -21.59
CA ASP A 11 4.96 -18.15 -20.46
C ASP A 11 5.40 -19.31 -19.56
N VAL A 12 5.10 -20.55 -19.94
CA VAL A 12 5.38 -21.74 -19.12
C VAL A 12 6.06 -22.81 -19.97
N VAL A 13 7.10 -23.42 -19.42
CA VAL A 13 7.80 -24.56 -20.00
C VAL A 13 7.65 -25.80 -19.13
N GLU A 14 7.56 -26.96 -19.75
CA GLU A 14 7.60 -28.26 -19.10
C GLU A 14 8.99 -28.88 -19.33
N VAL A 15 9.69 -29.19 -18.25
CA VAL A 15 11.08 -29.68 -18.27
C VAL A 15 11.11 -31.08 -17.68
N LYS A 16 11.75 -32.01 -18.41
CA LYS A 16 12.01 -33.37 -17.94
C LYS A 16 13.46 -33.51 -17.50
N PHE A 17 13.67 -34.09 -16.33
CA PHE A 17 14.99 -34.43 -15.78
C PHE A 17 15.21 -35.94 -15.85
N ASP A 18 16.46 -36.34 -16.09
CA ASP A 18 16.82 -37.76 -16.24
C ASP A 18 17.03 -38.50 -14.89
N ARG A 19 17.03 -37.78 -13.76
CA ARG A 19 17.28 -38.31 -12.41
C ARG A 19 16.15 -37.94 -11.43
N VAL A 20 16.00 -38.72 -10.36
CA VAL A 20 14.99 -38.58 -9.29
C VAL A 20 15.19 -37.31 -8.40
N ASP A 21 16.28 -36.56 -8.56
CA ASP A 21 16.58 -35.34 -7.77
C ASP A 21 15.97 -34.08 -8.42
N LEU A 22 14.64 -33.93 -8.39
CA LEU A 22 13.97 -32.77 -8.97
C LEU A 22 14.34 -31.45 -8.29
N PRO A 23 14.40 -30.33 -9.03
CA PRO A 23 14.48 -29.01 -8.41
C PRO A 23 13.29 -28.76 -7.48
N SER A 24 13.53 -28.10 -6.35
CA SER A 24 12.45 -27.62 -5.47
C SER A 24 11.62 -26.53 -6.14
N LEU A 25 10.42 -26.29 -5.59
CA LEU A 25 9.63 -25.11 -5.96
C LEU A 25 10.42 -23.83 -5.71
N ASN A 26 10.19 -22.82 -6.55
CA ASN A 26 10.88 -21.54 -6.58
C ASN A 26 12.40 -21.61 -6.86
N HIS A 27 12.96 -22.77 -7.20
CA HIS A 27 14.32 -22.82 -7.76
C HIS A 27 14.35 -22.20 -9.17
N ILE A 28 15.49 -21.59 -9.49
CA ILE A 28 15.76 -21.04 -10.81
C ILE A 28 16.37 -22.13 -11.69
N LEU A 29 15.90 -22.19 -12.93
CA LEU A 29 16.58 -22.92 -13.99
C LEU A 29 17.11 -21.96 -15.03
N THR A 30 18.21 -22.33 -15.66
CA THR A 30 18.85 -21.51 -16.69
C THR A 30 19.05 -22.28 -17.99
N LEU A 31 19.02 -21.53 -19.10
CA LEU A 31 19.42 -22.00 -20.43
C LEU A 31 20.13 -20.87 -21.16
N HIS A 32 20.58 -21.13 -22.39
CA HIS A 32 21.30 -20.16 -23.23
C HIS A 32 22.53 -19.57 -22.51
N ASN A 33 23.36 -20.44 -21.90
CA ASN A 33 24.54 -20.03 -21.12
C ASN A 33 24.23 -19.05 -19.97
N ASN A 34 23.19 -19.34 -19.18
CA ASN A 34 22.75 -18.53 -18.02
C ASN A 34 22.20 -17.15 -18.36
N THR A 35 21.63 -17.00 -19.56
CA THR A 35 21.02 -15.73 -19.98
C THR A 35 19.50 -15.77 -20.04
N THR A 36 18.87 -16.94 -19.99
CA THR A 36 17.41 -17.10 -19.85
C THR A 36 17.11 -17.73 -18.49
N PHE A 37 16.11 -17.21 -17.79
CA PHE A 37 15.74 -17.63 -16.43
C PHE A 37 14.32 -18.19 -16.38
N LEU A 38 14.17 -19.36 -15.75
CA LEU A 38 12.90 -20.05 -15.55
C LEU A 38 12.66 -20.28 -14.06
N LEU A 39 11.41 -20.12 -13.57
CA LEU A 39 11.04 -20.30 -12.16
C LEU A 39 10.23 -21.56 -11.98
N VAL A 40 10.74 -22.55 -11.25
CA VAL A 40 9.99 -23.78 -10.97
C VAL A 40 8.76 -23.48 -10.12
N LYS A 41 7.58 -23.83 -10.60
CA LYS A 41 6.30 -23.55 -9.91
C LYS A 41 5.43 -24.77 -9.67
N ARG A 42 5.70 -25.88 -10.34
CA ARG A 42 4.94 -27.12 -10.13
C ARG A 42 5.79 -28.35 -10.41
N LEU A 43 5.69 -29.35 -9.51
CA LEU A 43 6.15 -30.71 -9.77
C LEU A 43 4.98 -31.48 -10.39
N VAL A 44 5.16 -32.03 -11.60
CA VAL A 44 4.11 -32.76 -12.32
C VAL A 44 4.12 -34.24 -11.94
N ASN A 45 5.31 -34.82 -11.88
CA ASN A 45 5.59 -36.19 -11.47
C ASN A 45 7.08 -36.29 -11.04
N GLU A 46 7.59 -37.50 -10.79
CA GLU A 46 8.96 -37.76 -10.31
C GLU A 46 10.09 -37.31 -11.24
N THR A 47 9.81 -36.98 -12.50
CA THR A 47 10.83 -36.56 -13.48
C THR A 47 10.50 -35.26 -14.20
N THR A 48 9.29 -34.73 -14.03
CA THR A 48 8.78 -33.62 -14.84
C THR A 48 8.31 -32.47 -13.96
N ILE A 49 8.70 -31.25 -14.32
CA ILE A 49 8.29 -30.01 -13.65
C ILE A 49 7.71 -29.04 -14.67
N ARG A 50 6.95 -28.04 -14.17
CA ARG A 50 6.61 -26.84 -14.92
C ARG A 50 7.28 -25.62 -14.30
N ALA A 51 7.88 -24.83 -15.16
CA ALA A 51 8.54 -23.58 -14.80
C ALA A 51 7.98 -22.42 -15.62
N ILE A 52 7.90 -21.24 -15.02
CA ILE A 52 7.50 -20.00 -15.69
C ILE A 52 8.74 -19.37 -16.32
N ILE A 53 8.61 -18.81 -17.53
CA ILE A 53 9.63 -17.99 -18.17
C ILE A 53 9.66 -16.62 -17.49
N ILE A 54 10.77 -16.29 -16.83
CA ILE A 54 10.92 -15.00 -16.14
C ILE A 54 11.61 -14.00 -17.06
N TYR A 55 12.61 -14.46 -17.80
CA TYR A 55 13.37 -13.65 -18.73
C TYR A 55 13.89 -14.51 -19.87
N LEU A 56 13.72 -14.01 -21.09
CA LEU A 56 14.07 -14.70 -22.32
C LEU A 56 15.14 -13.90 -23.09
N SER A 57 16.32 -14.47 -23.24
CA SER A 57 17.42 -13.87 -24.03
C SER A 57 17.44 -14.32 -25.49
N SER A 58 16.92 -15.52 -25.77
CA SER A 58 16.76 -16.09 -27.10
C SER A 58 15.61 -17.09 -27.13
N GLU A 59 15.11 -17.42 -28.31
CA GLU A 59 14.00 -18.36 -28.50
C GLU A 59 14.26 -19.72 -27.85
N ILE A 60 13.23 -20.27 -27.20
CA ILE A 60 13.24 -21.62 -26.61
C ILE A 60 12.87 -22.65 -27.69
N LYS A 61 13.61 -23.76 -27.71
CA LYS A 61 13.35 -24.93 -28.57
C LYS A 61 13.10 -26.17 -27.74
N ILE A 62 12.33 -27.09 -28.30
CA ILE A 62 12.17 -28.43 -27.74
C ILE A 62 13.54 -29.11 -27.74
N ASN A 63 13.85 -29.82 -26.65
CA ASN A 63 15.15 -30.44 -26.33
C ASN A 63 16.27 -29.49 -25.89
N ASP A 64 16.01 -28.19 -25.72
CA ASP A 64 16.99 -27.30 -25.11
C ASP A 64 17.39 -27.81 -23.72
N VAL A 65 18.68 -27.78 -23.45
CA VAL A 65 19.27 -28.23 -22.19
C VAL A 65 19.09 -27.14 -21.14
N VAL A 66 18.40 -27.50 -20.06
CA VAL A 66 18.10 -26.63 -18.94
C VAL A 66 18.96 -27.03 -17.75
N THR A 67 19.62 -26.08 -17.12
CA THR A 67 20.48 -26.32 -15.94
C THR A 67 19.75 -25.88 -14.68
N ASN A 68 19.69 -26.75 -13.68
CA ASN A 68 19.17 -26.41 -12.35
C ASN A 68 20.27 -25.70 -11.53
N THR A 69 19.99 -24.48 -11.07
CA THR A 69 20.92 -23.70 -10.22
C THR A 69 20.93 -24.16 -8.76
N LYS A 70 19.91 -24.92 -8.34
CA LYS A 70 19.63 -25.34 -6.96
C LYS A 70 19.43 -24.18 -5.98
N ARG A 71 19.06 -23.00 -6.49
CA ARG A 71 18.87 -21.78 -5.68
C ARG A 71 17.65 -21.01 -6.16
N SER A 72 17.02 -20.29 -5.25
CA SER A 72 15.98 -19.30 -5.58
C SER A 72 16.61 -17.96 -6.00
N PHE A 73 15.75 -16.98 -6.30
CA PHE A 73 16.23 -15.61 -6.51
C PHE A 73 16.94 -15.10 -5.27
N VAL A 74 17.93 -14.23 -5.49
CA VAL A 74 18.62 -13.53 -4.43
C VAL A 74 18.03 -12.13 -4.26
N VAL A 75 18.02 -11.66 -3.03
CA VAL A 75 17.50 -10.35 -2.65
C VAL A 75 18.65 -9.54 -2.07
N SER A 76 18.86 -8.33 -2.59
CA SER A 76 19.74 -7.34 -1.95
C SER A 76 19.09 -6.83 -0.67
N VAL A 77 19.73 -7.02 0.49
CA VAL A 77 19.16 -6.72 1.82
C VAL A 77 20.14 -5.96 2.73
N GLY A 78 19.62 -5.54 3.89
CA GLY A 78 20.37 -4.87 4.95
C GLY A 78 20.49 -3.36 4.76
N LYS A 79 21.17 -2.68 5.68
CA LYS A 79 21.33 -1.22 5.62
C LYS A 79 22.03 -0.74 4.33
N ASN A 80 22.90 -1.58 3.77
CA ASN A 80 23.63 -1.28 2.54
C ASN A 80 22.77 -1.39 1.27
N SER A 81 21.56 -1.98 1.34
CA SER A 81 20.63 -1.99 0.21
C SER A 81 19.76 -0.73 0.13
N LYS A 82 19.80 0.13 1.15
CA LYS A 82 19.13 1.44 1.12
C LYS A 82 19.74 2.35 0.06
N ASN A 83 19.01 3.40 -0.32
CA ASN A 83 19.40 4.36 -1.34
C ASN A 83 19.57 3.77 -2.76
N ASN A 84 18.83 2.71 -3.08
CA ASN A 84 18.92 2.04 -4.38
C ASN A 84 17.59 1.46 -4.86
N ILE A 85 17.55 1.12 -6.15
CA ILE A 85 16.42 0.50 -6.84
C ILE A 85 16.88 -0.82 -7.47
N TYR A 86 16.10 -1.88 -7.28
CA TYR A 86 16.45 -3.25 -7.65
C TYR A 86 15.41 -3.86 -8.58
N SER A 87 15.87 -4.76 -9.46
CA SER A 87 15.01 -5.62 -10.27
C SER A 87 14.67 -6.92 -9.53
N PHE A 88 13.80 -7.74 -10.14
CA PHE A 88 13.48 -9.09 -9.68
C PHE A 88 14.69 -10.04 -9.62
N GLU A 89 15.80 -9.71 -10.29
CA GLU A 89 17.04 -10.50 -10.20
C GLU A 89 17.84 -10.20 -8.92
N GLY A 90 17.35 -9.29 -8.08
CA GLY A 90 18.08 -8.77 -6.91
C GLY A 90 19.22 -7.82 -7.28
N LYS A 91 19.38 -7.50 -8.57
CA LYS A 91 20.43 -6.61 -9.06
C LYS A 91 19.98 -5.15 -8.99
N PRO A 92 20.89 -4.24 -8.61
CA PRO A 92 20.63 -2.81 -8.66
C PRO A 92 20.47 -2.35 -10.11
N LEU A 93 19.45 -1.54 -10.38
CA LEU A 93 19.21 -0.93 -11.70
C LEU A 93 20.11 0.29 -11.92
N LEU A 94 20.66 0.88 -10.86
CA LEU A 94 21.59 2.00 -10.94
C LEU A 94 23.03 1.52 -10.90
N THR A 95 23.77 1.78 -11.97
CA THR A 95 25.21 1.44 -12.07
C THR A 95 26.08 2.23 -11.10
N ASN A 96 25.63 3.41 -10.68
CA ASN A 96 26.46 4.41 -10.00
C ASN A 96 26.32 4.38 -8.46
N ARG A 97 25.40 3.57 -7.92
CA ARG A 97 25.10 3.52 -6.48
C ARG A 97 25.54 2.24 -5.77
N ASN A 98 26.34 1.42 -6.45
CA ASN A 98 26.81 0.12 -5.94
C ASN A 98 28.01 0.21 -4.99
N ALA A 99 28.29 1.38 -4.41
CA ALA A 99 29.46 1.59 -3.56
C ALA A 99 29.44 0.76 -2.26
N ASN A 100 28.26 0.34 -1.80
CA ASN A 100 28.10 -0.27 -0.46
C ASN A 100 27.97 -1.80 -0.44
N SER A 101 28.09 -2.50 -1.60
CA SER A 101 27.97 -3.97 -1.72
C SER A 101 26.90 -4.59 -0.81
N PRO A 102 25.62 -4.62 -1.22
CA PRO A 102 24.55 -5.14 -0.36
C PRO A 102 24.78 -6.61 0.01
N LEU A 103 24.19 -7.02 1.13
CA LEU A 103 24.11 -8.44 1.49
C LEU A 103 23.07 -9.13 0.60
N TYR A 104 23.25 -10.43 0.38
CA TYR A 104 22.32 -11.22 -0.42
C TYR A 104 21.77 -12.38 0.39
N VAL A 105 20.45 -12.54 0.35
CA VAL A 105 19.74 -13.70 0.91
C VAL A 105 18.85 -14.32 -0.16
N GLU A 106 18.52 -15.60 -0.05
CA GLU A 106 17.53 -16.21 -0.95
C GLU A 106 16.13 -15.69 -0.60
N VAL A 107 15.28 -15.51 -1.61
CA VAL A 107 13.86 -15.22 -1.42
C VAL A 107 13.25 -16.27 -0.49
N ASP A 108 12.37 -15.83 0.41
CA ASP A 108 11.68 -16.67 1.41
C ASP A 108 12.57 -17.26 2.52
N SER A 109 13.89 -17.06 2.50
CA SER A 109 14.79 -17.55 3.56
C SER A 109 14.60 -16.83 4.91
N THR A 110 14.00 -15.65 4.90
CA THR A 110 13.75 -14.81 6.07
C THR A 110 12.38 -15.05 6.72
N ILE A 111 11.59 -16.00 6.22
CA ILE A 111 10.24 -16.24 6.74
C ILE A 111 10.31 -16.68 8.20
N ASN A 112 9.86 -15.78 9.08
CA ASN A 112 9.68 -16.07 10.49
C ASN A 112 8.21 -16.41 10.78
N LYS A 113 7.96 -17.57 11.39
CA LYS A 113 6.62 -18.02 11.79
C LYS A 113 6.21 -17.55 13.19
N SER A 114 7.13 -17.02 13.99
CA SER A 114 6.82 -16.58 15.36
C SER A 114 6.09 -15.25 15.35
N ARG A 115 4.78 -15.27 15.63
CA ARG A 115 3.98 -14.07 15.88
C ARG A 115 4.09 -13.67 17.34
N PHE A 116 4.29 -12.38 17.59
CA PHE A 116 4.19 -11.82 18.93
C PHE A 116 2.89 -11.03 19.03
N PHE A 117 2.00 -11.44 19.94
CA PHE A 117 0.81 -10.67 20.27
C PHE A 117 1.16 -9.76 21.43
N ASP A 118 1.51 -8.51 21.11
CA ASP A 118 1.70 -7.48 22.11
C ASP A 118 0.35 -7.11 22.72
N VAL A 119 0.32 -6.83 24.02
CA VAL A 119 -0.91 -6.46 24.73
C VAL A 119 -1.26 -4.98 24.44
N GLN A 120 -0.29 -4.17 24.04
CA GLN A 120 -0.49 -2.74 23.76
C GLN A 120 -0.28 -2.41 22.28
N ALA A 121 -1.32 -1.84 21.67
CA ALA A 121 -1.26 -1.30 20.32
C ALA A 121 -0.51 0.03 20.33
N GLU A 122 0.52 0.16 19.49
CA GLU A 122 1.28 1.41 19.33
C GLU A 122 0.80 2.13 18.07
N VAL A 123 0.21 3.32 18.25
CA VAL A 123 -0.26 4.17 17.14
C VAL A 123 0.89 5.00 16.59
N ILE A 124 1.06 4.98 15.27
CA ILE A 124 1.96 5.83 14.51
C ILE A 124 1.20 7.09 14.15
N GLN A 125 1.65 8.21 14.69
CA GLN A 125 1.16 9.52 14.29
C GLN A 125 1.76 9.92 12.94
N THR A 126 0.91 10.24 11.97
CA THR A 126 1.30 10.62 10.61
C THR A 126 1.30 12.12 10.38
N GLY A 127 0.65 12.88 11.26
CA GLY A 127 0.47 14.33 11.10
C GLY A 127 -0.59 14.70 10.06
N ILE A 128 -1.26 13.72 9.45
CA ILE A 128 -2.30 13.92 8.43
C ILE A 128 -3.66 13.73 9.11
N LYS A 129 -4.46 14.80 9.19
CA LYS A 129 -5.71 14.84 9.96
C LYS A 129 -6.65 13.68 9.66
N VAL A 130 -6.94 13.41 8.38
CA VAL A 130 -7.87 12.34 8.00
C VAL A 130 -7.37 10.95 8.39
N ILE A 131 -6.05 10.74 8.34
CA ILE A 131 -5.45 9.44 8.68
C ILE A 131 -5.44 9.28 10.18
N ASP A 132 -4.83 10.23 10.88
CA ASP A 132 -4.69 10.17 12.33
C ASP A 132 -6.06 10.15 13.03
N PHE A 133 -7.09 10.78 12.47
CA PHE A 133 -8.45 10.76 13.00
C PHE A 133 -9.25 9.52 12.59
N PHE A 134 -9.48 9.27 11.29
CA PHE A 134 -10.40 8.20 10.85
C PHE A 134 -9.74 6.83 10.71
N ILE A 135 -8.45 6.78 10.38
CA ILE A 135 -7.69 5.55 10.11
C ILE A 135 -6.38 5.53 10.92
N PRO A 136 -6.44 5.58 12.28
CA PRO A 136 -5.23 5.65 13.09
C PRO A 136 -4.33 4.44 12.81
N ILE A 137 -3.08 4.68 12.41
CA ILE A 137 -2.19 3.62 11.94
C ILE A 137 -1.55 2.94 13.14
N VAL A 138 -1.72 1.63 13.30
CA VAL A 138 -1.05 0.85 14.34
C VAL A 138 0.16 0.14 13.75
N LYS A 139 1.27 0.07 14.49
CA LYS A 139 2.47 -0.65 14.05
C LYS A 139 2.14 -2.10 13.70
N GLY A 140 2.56 -2.52 12.50
CA GLY A 140 2.33 -3.87 11.99
C GLY A 140 1.03 -4.05 11.23
N PHE A 141 0.20 -3.00 11.12
CA PHE A 141 -1.05 -3.06 10.38
C PHE A 141 -0.83 -3.05 8.87
N LYS A 142 -1.77 -3.68 8.18
CA LYS A 142 -1.89 -3.70 6.72
C LYS A 142 -3.05 -2.80 6.29
N LEU A 143 -2.75 -1.73 5.58
CA LEU A 143 -3.73 -0.76 5.11
C LEU A 143 -3.85 -0.82 3.59
N GLY A 144 -5.08 -0.96 3.10
CA GLY A 144 -5.38 -0.83 1.68
C GLY A 144 -5.67 0.62 1.31
N ILE A 145 -5.03 1.12 0.25
CA ILE A 145 -5.30 2.43 -0.35
C ILE A 145 -6.10 2.22 -1.63
N PHE A 146 -7.33 2.74 -1.64
CA PHE A 146 -8.29 2.60 -2.71
C PHE A 146 -8.52 3.93 -3.40
N GLY A 147 -8.87 3.87 -4.68
CA GLY A 147 -9.29 5.03 -5.44
C GLY A 147 -8.84 4.97 -6.90
N GLY A 148 -9.49 5.78 -7.73
CA GLY A 148 -9.20 5.86 -9.16
C GLY A 148 -7.82 6.44 -9.49
N ALA A 149 -7.52 6.55 -10.78
CA ALA A 149 -6.36 7.33 -11.22
C ALA A 149 -6.55 8.81 -10.87
N GLY A 150 -5.47 9.50 -10.48
CA GLY A 150 -5.47 10.95 -10.25
C GLY A 150 -6.00 11.43 -8.89
N VAL A 151 -6.53 10.56 -8.02
CA VAL A 151 -7.07 10.96 -6.70
C VAL A 151 -6.00 11.21 -5.62
N GLY A 152 -4.72 11.16 -5.96
CA GLY A 152 -3.62 11.49 -5.04
C GLY A 152 -3.04 10.33 -4.20
N LYS A 153 -3.22 9.06 -4.60
CA LYS A 153 -2.67 7.88 -3.87
C LYS A 153 -1.17 8.00 -3.58
N THR A 154 -0.36 8.20 -4.63
CA THR A 154 1.10 8.31 -4.52
C THR A 154 1.52 9.53 -3.70
N VAL A 155 0.78 10.64 -3.83
CA VAL A 155 1.01 11.87 -3.05
C VAL A 155 0.80 11.59 -1.55
N LEU A 156 -0.28 10.91 -1.19
CA LEU A 156 -0.56 10.53 0.19
C LEU A 156 0.50 9.58 0.76
N MET A 157 0.92 8.56 -0.01
CA MET A 157 1.99 7.65 0.41
C MET A 157 3.29 8.39 0.70
N LYS A 158 3.70 9.31 -0.19
CA LYS A 158 4.89 10.14 0.00
C LYS A 158 4.79 11.01 1.26
N GLU A 159 3.63 11.62 1.49
CA GLU A 159 3.41 12.45 2.68
C GLU A 159 3.53 11.65 3.99
N ILE A 160 2.94 10.45 4.02
CA ILE A 160 3.06 9.54 5.18
C ILE A 160 4.54 9.23 5.45
N ILE A 161 5.31 8.90 4.40
CA ILE A 161 6.73 8.60 4.54
C ILE A 161 7.49 9.81 5.07
N PHE A 162 7.26 10.99 4.48
CA PHE A 162 7.93 12.21 4.89
C PHE A 162 7.69 12.50 6.37
N ASN A 163 6.43 12.46 6.80
CA ASN A 163 6.06 12.79 8.18
C ASN A 163 6.54 11.76 9.20
N VAL A 164 6.40 10.46 8.89
CA VAL A 164 6.80 9.40 9.84
C VAL A 164 8.32 9.29 9.98
N ASN A 165 9.09 9.65 8.95
CA ASN A 165 10.56 9.62 8.99
C ASN A 165 11.20 10.85 9.65
N LYS A 166 10.44 11.93 9.89
CA LYS A 166 10.98 13.19 10.42
C LYS A 166 11.62 13.04 11.80
N ASP A 167 11.07 12.18 12.65
CA ASP A 167 11.45 12.06 14.07
C ASP A 167 12.11 10.71 14.42
N LYS A 168 12.20 9.75 13.49
CA LYS A 168 12.56 8.36 13.80
C LYS A 168 13.77 7.89 13.00
N LYS A 169 14.92 7.77 13.68
CA LYS A 169 16.19 7.27 13.10
C LYS A 169 16.17 5.77 12.74
N SER A 170 15.17 5.00 13.20
CA SER A 170 15.10 3.54 13.08
C SER A 170 13.93 3.04 12.20
N ILE A 171 13.40 3.90 11.32
CA ILE A 171 12.41 3.49 10.32
C ILE A 171 13.07 3.33 8.96
N SER A 172 12.75 2.22 8.30
CA SER A 172 13.10 1.94 6.91
C SER A 172 11.88 1.94 6.03
N ASN A 173 12.05 2.37 4.79
CA ASN A 173 10.98 2.36 3.80
C ASN A 173 11.33 1.38 2.67
N ILE A 174 10.39 0.53 2.30
CA ILE A 174 10.52 -0.34 1.14
C ILE A 174 9.37 -0.05 0.20
N PHE A 175 9.68 0.18 -1.07
CA PHE A 175 8.68 0.27 -2.12
C PHE A 175 8.78 -0.95 -3.02
N ILE A 176 7.63 -1.54 -3.30
CA ILE A 176 7.49 -2.67 -4.19
C ILE A 176 6.58 -2.24 -5.33
N GLY A 177 7.16 -2.15 -6.52
CA GLY A 177 6.47 -1.88 -7.77
C GLY A 177 6.19 -3.18 -8.51
N SER A 178 4.98 -3.74 -8.41
CA SER A 178 4.61 -4.94 -9.17
C SER A 178 3.87 -4.52 -10.44
N GLY A 179 4.49 -4.72 -11.60
CA GLY A 179 3.91 -4.29 -12.86
C GLY A 179 3.67 -2.78 -12.87
N GLU A 180 4.67 -2.01 -12.47
CA GLU A 180 4.59 -0.55 -12.42
C GLU A 180 4.94 0.08 -13.78
N ARG A 181 4.42 1.27 -14.07
CA ARG A 181 4.85 2.05 -15.23
C ARG A 181 6.25 2.58 -14.98
N SER A 182 7.16 2.39 -15.94
CA SER A 182 8.54 2.88 -15.82
C SER A 182 8.64 4.37 -15.51
N ARG A 183 7.75 5.19 -16.07
CA ARG A 183 7.66 6.63 -15.79
C ARG A 183 7.35 6.91 -14.31
N GLU A 184 6.34 6.24 -13.76
CA GLU A 184 5.88 6.44 -12.38
C GLU A 184 6.94 5.96 -11.37
N ALA A 185 7.63 4.85 -11.66
CA ALA A 185 8.74 4.38 -10.85
C ALA A 185 9.94 5.37 -10.82
N ILE A 186 10.26 6.00 -11.96
CA ILE A 186 11.34 7.00 -12.04
C ILE A 186 10.93 8.30 -11.35
N GLU A 187 9.69 8.76 -11.54
CA GLU A 187 9.16 9.93 -10.85
C GLU A 187 9.24 9.76 -9.35
N LEU A 188 8.75 8.63 -8.82
CA LEU A 188 8.85 8.31 -7.39
C LEU A 188 10.30 8.30 -6.90
N PHE A 189 11.22 7.65 -7.64
CA PHE A 189 12.63 7.62 -7.27
C PHE A 189 13.24 9.03 -7.18
N ASN A 190 13.00 9.87 -8.19
CA ASN A 190 13.54 11.23 -8.25
C ASN A 190 12.96 12.12 -7.14
N GLU A 191 11.67 11.97 -6.83
CA GLU A 191 11.01 12.70 -5.74
C GLU A 191 11.53 12.27 -4.36
N LEU A 192 11.76 10.97 -4.14
CA LEU A 192 12.36 10.48 -2.90
C LEU A 192 13.81 10.95 -2.75
N GLU A 193 14.54 11.05 -3.85
CA GLU A 193 15.89 11.60 -3.85
C GLU A 193 15.90 13.11 -3.54
N SER A 194 15.08 13.90 -4.22
CA SER A 194 15.00 15.35 -4.01
C SER A 194 14.54 15.70 -2.59
N SER A 195 13.70 14.84 -2.00
CA SER A 195 13.22 14.98 -0.62
C SER A 195 14.16 14.34 0.42
N ASN A 196 15.34 13.84 0.01
CA ASN A 196 16.33 13.19 0.87
C ASN A 196 15.79 11.95 1.64
N LEU A 197 14.67 11.38 1.19
CA LEU A 197 14.03 10.19 1.77
C LEU A 197 14.64 8.88 1.24
N MET A 198 15.26 8.92 0.06
CA MET A 198 15.85 7.74 -0.56
C MET A 198 16.97 7.11 0.29
N LYS A 199 17.65 7.89 1.15
CA LYS A 199 18.69 7.39 2.07
C LYS A 199 18.20 6.30 3.04
N ASN A 200 16.94 6.37 3.44
CA ASN A 200 16.30 5.39 4.33
C ASN A 200 15.36 4.46 3.57
N SER A 201 15.39 4.50 2.23
CA SER A 201 14.45 3.78 1.38
C SER A 201 15.16 2.81 0.43
N SER A 202 14.49 1.73 0.06
CA SER A 202 14.89 0.87 -1.06
C SER A 202 13.69 0.56 -1.92
N MET A 203 13.90 0.42 -3.22
CA MET A 203 12.84 0.17 -4.19
C MET A 203 13.09 -1.17 -4.90
N TYR A 204 12.05 -1.98 -5.06
CA TYR A 204 12.08 -3.25 -5.79
C TYR A 204 11.01 -3.17 -6.87
N ILE A 205 11.41 -3.03 -8.13
CA ILE A 205 10.50 -2.71 -9.22
C ILE A 205 10.56 -3.80 -10.29
N SER A 206 9.38 -4.26 -10.70
CA SER A 206 9.13 -4.96 -11.94
C SER A 206 8.18 -4.14 -12.80
N LYS A 207 8.54 -3.96 -14.07
CA LYS A 207 7.79 -3.09 -14.99
C LYS A 207 6.60 -3.83 -15.60
N MET A 208 5.59 -3.09 -16.04
CA MET A 208 4.42 -3.66 -16.74
C MET A 208 4.79 -4.52 -17.96
N ASN A 209 5.85 -4.16 -18.68
CA ASN A 209 6.27 -4.86 -19.90
C ASN A 209 7.19 -6.07 -19.64
N GLU A 210 7.50 -6.39 -18.38
CA GLU A 210 8.23 -7.60 -18.02
C GLU A 210 7.28 -8.80 -17.96
N SER A 211 7.84 -10.02 -17.95
CA SER A 211 7.04 -11.25 -17.93
C SER A 211 6.14 -11.35 -16.69
N PRO A 212 5.06 -12.15 -16.75
CA PRO A 212 4.27 -12.46 -15.56
C PRO A 212 5.13 -13.05 -14.43
N GLY A 213 6.14 -13.86 -14.77
CA GLY A 213 7.10 -14.41 -13.81
C GLY A 213 7.87 -13.35 -13.03
N ALA A 214 8.30 -12.27 -13.69
CA ALA A 214 8.98 -11.15 -13.04
C ALA A 214 8.02 -10.37 -12.12
N ARG A 215 6.82 -10.06 -12.62
CA ARG A 215 5.81 -9.28 -11.89
C ARG A 215 5.30 -10.00 -10.63
N MET A 216 5.12 -11.32 -10.68
CA MET A 216 4.74 -12.09 -9.48
C MET A 216 5.90 -12.27 -8.49
N SER A 217 7.16 -12.24 -8.95
CA SER A 217 8.31 -12.51 -8.09
C SER A 217 8.75 -11.29 -7.27
N ILE A 218 8.50 -10.06 -7.76
CA ILE A 218 9.00 -8.84 -7.11
C ILE A 218 8.38 -8.61 -5.72
N VAL A 219 7.13 -9.04 -5.49
CA VAL A 219 6.47 -8.87 -4.18
C VAL A 219 7.14 -9.71 -3.09
N PRO A 220 7.28 -11.05 -3.23
CA PRO A 220 8.06 -11.85 -2.28
C PRO A 220 9.50 -11.35 -2.08
N ILE A 221 10.15 -10.83 -3.12
CA ILE A 221 11.51 -10.26 -3.05
C ILE A 221 11.54 -9.06 -2.10
N GLY A 222 10.68 -8.07 -2.32
CA GLY A 222 10.64 -6.88 -1.46
C GLY A 222 10.20 -7.19 -0.03
N ILE A 223 9.31 -8.18 0.16
CA ILE A 223 8.91 -8.65 1.50
C ILE A 223 10.08 -9.32 2.21
N THR A 224 10.89 -10.13 1.51
CA THR A 224 12.11 -10.74 2.07
C THR A 224 13.08 -9.66 2.56
N ALA A 225 13.22 -8.55 1.82
CA ALA A 225 14.02 -7.42 2.28
C ALA A 225 13.43 -6.73 3.51
N ALA A 226 12.09 -6.58 3.58
CA ALA A 226 11.41 -6.02 4.74
C ALA A 226 11.57 -6.89 5.99
N GLU A 227 11.42 -8.21 5.84
CA GLU A 227 11.66 -9.18 6.92
C GLU A 227 13.10 -9.12 7.39
N TYR A 228 14.07 -8.98 6.48
CA TYR A 228 15.47 -8.86 6.88
C TYR A 228 15.71 -7.64 7.77
N LEU A 229 15.16 -6.48 7.39
CA LEU A 229 15.25 -5.26 8.19
C LEU A 229 14.54 -5.39 9.54
N ARG A 230 13.36 -6.02 9.58
CA ARG A 230 12.61 -6.28 10.81
C ARG A 230 13.38 -7.24 11.74
N ASP A 231 13.86 -8.36 11.22
CA ASP A 231 14.30 -9.50 12.03
C ASP A 231 15.77 -9.43 12.40
N TYR A 232 16.63 -8.94 11.51
CA TYR A 232 18.08 -8.89 11.72
C TYR A 232 18.58 -7.49 12.08
N GLU A 233 18.06 -6.45 11.40
CA GLU A 233 18.44 -5.07 11.70
C GLU A 233 17.60 -4.44 12.82
N LYS A 234 16.49 -5.09 13.21
CA LYS A 234 15.58 -4.68 14.28
C LYS A 234 15.00 -3.28 14.05
N GLU A 235 14.64 -3.00 12.81
CA GLU A 235 14.04 -1.73 12.38
C GLU A 235 12.54 -1.90 12.15
N ASP A 236 11.79 -0.83 12.41
CA ASP A 236 10.41 -0.74 11.95
C ASP A 236 10.41 -0.43 10.45
N VAL A 237 9.60 -1.13 9.67
CA VAL A 237 9.55 -1.01 8.21
C VAL A 237 8.19 -0.48 7.79
N LEU A 238 8.20 0.63 7.03
CA LEU A 238 7.05 1.05 6.24
C LEU A 238 7.15 0.43 4.85
N LEU A 239 6.24 -0.47 4.54
CA LEU A 239 6.21 -1.20 3.28
C LEU A 239 5.13 -0.64 2.37
N PHE A 240 5.49 -0.24 1.16
CA PHE A 240 4.57 0.30 0.16
C PHE A 240 4.50 -0.65 -1.02
N ILE A 241 3.32 -1.16 -1.34
CA ILE A 241 3.09 -2.07 -2.47
C ILE A 241 2.18 -1.37 -3.48
N ASP A 242 2.74 -1.00 -4.64
CA ASP A 242 2.01 -0.44 -5.78
C ASP A 242 2.24 -1.31 -7.02
N ASN A 243 1.34 -2.21 -7.43
CA ASN A 243 0.01 -2.49 -6.91
C ASN A 243 -0.10 -3.98 -6.59
N ILE A 244 -0.68 -4.34 -5.44
CA ILE A 244 -0.79 -5.76 -5.04
C ILE A 244 -1.69 -6.56 -5.98
N TYR A 245 -2.65 -5.92 -6.66
CA TYR A 245 -3.47 -6.56 -7.69
C TYR A 245 -2.63 -7.08 -8.85
N ARG A 246 -1.53 -6.39 -9.23
CA ARG A 246 -0.68 -6.82 -10.35
C ARG A 246 0.09 -8.10 -10.05
N PHE A 247 0.39 -8.35 -8.77
CA PHE A 247 0.90 -9.64 -8.33
C PHE A 247 -0.12 -10.76 -8.57
N VAL A 248 -1.37 -10.55 -8.13
CA VAL A 248 -2.47 -11.51 -8.35
C VAL A 248 -2.74 -11.73 -9.84
N GLN A 249 -2.77 -10.65 -10.62
CA GLN A 249 -2.99 -10.69 -12.06
C GLN A 249 -1.91 -11.51 -12.77
N ALA A 250 -0.64 -11.28 -12.44
CA ALA A 250 0.48 -11.99 -13.03
C ALA A 250 0.42 -13.50 -12.73
N GLU A 251 -0.04 -13.88 -11.54
CA GLU A 251 -0.27 -15.30 -11.23
C GLU A 251 -1.46 -15.89 -11.99
N ASN A 252 -2.53 -15.11 -12.17
CA ASN A 252 -3.68 -15.57 -12.92
C ASN A 252 -3.33 -15.84 -14.40
N GLU A 253 -2.52 -14.97 -15.02
CA GLU A 253 -2.08 -15.08 -16.41
C GLU A 253 -1.37 -16.41 -16.73
N VAL A 254 -0.60 -16.96 -15.78
CA VAL A 254 0.14 -18.22 -15.98
C VAL A 254 -0.61 -19.45 -15.46
N SER A 255 -1.72 -19.26 -14.73
CA SER A 255 -2.35 -20.29 -13.91
C SER A 255 -2.84 -21.49 -14.75
N ALA A 256 -3.51 -21.21 -15.87
CA ALA A 256 -4.03 -22.22 -16.78
C ALA A 256 -2.89 -23.04 -17.41
N SER A 257 -1.80 -22.37 -17.84
CA SER A 257 -0.61 -23.01 -18.40
C SER A 257 0.14 -23.87 -17.36
N LEU A 258 0.12 -23.45 -16.09
CA LEU A 258 0.60 -24.27 -14.97
C LEU A 258 -0.34 -25.46 -14.65
N GLY A 259 -1.53 -25.51 -15.26
CA GLY A 259 -2.54 -26.53 -15.03
C GLY A 259 -3.27 -26.36 -13.70
N LYS A 260 -3.30 -25.16 -13.13
CA LYS A 260 -4.20 -24.82 -12.02
C LYS A 260 -5.62 -24.81 -12.56
N LYS A 261 -6.60 -25.27 -11.78
CA LYS A 261 -8.00 -25.19 -12.18
C LYS A 261 -8.47 -23.73 -12.04
N PRO A 262 -9.30 -23.22 -12.97
CA PRO A 262 -9.93 -21.92 -12.79
C PRO A 262 -10.98 -22.00 -11.67
N SER A 263 -11.23 -20.85 -11.04
CA SER A 263 -12.21 -20.63 -9.98
C SER A 263 -13.18 -19.50 -10.39
N VAL A 264 -13.92 -18.97 -9.42
CA VAL A 264 -14.83 -17.83 -9.59
C VAL A 264 -14.11 -16.65 -10.25
N GLY A 265 -14.79 -15.98 -11.19
CA GLY A 265 -14.24 -14.83 -11.92
C GLY A 265 -13.09 -15.18 -12.89
N GLY A 266 -12.79 -16.47 -13.10
CA GLY A 266 -11.68 -16.90 -13.94
C GLY A 266 -10.30 -16.78 -13.27
N TYR A 267 -10.25 -16.54 -11.96
CA TYR A 267 -9.01 -16.56 -11.18
C TYR A 267 -8.51 -17.98 -10.92
N GLN A 268 -7.25 -18.11 -10.51
CA GLN A 268 -6.68 -19.39 -10.12
C GLN A 268 -7.33 -19.95 -8.84
N SER A 269 -7.48 -21.28 -8.76
CA SER A 269 -8.02 -21.95 -7.55
C SER A 269 -7.17 -21.77 -6.29
N THR A 270 -5.95 -21.26 -6.42
CA THR A 270 -5.01 -21.02 -5.31
C THR A 270 -4.96 -19.54 -4.89
N LEU A 271 -5.84 -18.69 -5.42
CA LEU A 271 -5.85 -17.25 -5.19
C LEU A 271 -5.65 -16.89 -3.71
N ASP A 272 -6.46 -17.48 -2.83
CA ASP A 272 -6.39 -17.21 -1.39
C ASP A 272 -5.05 -17.63 -0.78
N SER A 273 -4.54 -18.82 -1.14
CA SER A 273 -3.25 -19.30 -0.63
C SER A 273 -2.06 -18.49 -1.18
N ASP A 274 -2.15 -18.04 -2.42
CA ASP A 274 -1.12 -17.24 -3.07
C ASP A 274 -1.04 -15.85 -2.41
N VAL A 275 -2.18 -15.20 -2.16
CA VAL A 275 -2.27 -13.93 -1.41
C VAL A 275 -1.82 -14.12 0.05
N ALA A 276 -2.28 -15.17 0.74
CA ALA A 276 -1.90 -15.44 2.12
C ALA A 276 -0.38 -15.64 2.26
N SER A 277 0.29 -16.25 1.27
CA SER A 277 1.73 -16.49 1.29
C SER A 277 2.57 -15.21 1.44
N VAL A 278 2.06 -14.07 0.95
CA VAL A 278 2.71 -12.76 1.08
C VAL A 278 2.14 -11.97 2.25
N GLN A 279 0.82 -11.97 2.46
CA GLN A 279 0.17 -11.14 3.49
C GLN A 279 0.45 -11.60 4.92
N GLU A 280 0.57 -12.91 5.15
CA GLU A 280 0.81 -13.48 6.48
C GLU A 280 2.22 -13.18 7.02
N ARG A 281 3.13 -12.70 6.15
CA ARG A 281 4.51 -12.29 6.47
C ARG A 281 4.61 -10.86 7.01
N LEU A 282 3.60 -10.05 6.75
CA LEU A 282 3.52 -8.64 7.12
C LEU A 282 2.88 -8.52 8.51
N PHE A 283 3.72 -8.53 9.54
CA PHE A 283 3.29 -8.45 10.93
C PHE A 283 4.40 -7.89 11.84
N LYS A 284 4.01 -7.54 13.07
CA LYS A 284 4.91 -7.15 14.17
C LYS A 284 5.39 -8.36 14.98
N ASN A 285 6.68 -8.37 15.31
CA ASN A 285 7.25 -9.33 16.26
C ASN A 285 8.12 -8.63 17.32
N GLN A 286 8.92 -9.40 18.06
CA GLN A 286 9.79 -8.88 19.13
C GLN A 286 10.93 -8.00 18.62
N ASN A 287 11.30 -8.10 17.34
CA ASN A 287 12.43 -7.38 16.75
C ASN A 287 12.01 -6.06 16.08
N GLY A 288 10.79 -5.99 15.55
CA GLY A 288 10.26 -4.79 14.90
C GLY A 288 8.89 -5.04 14.28
N ALA A 289 8.39 -4.06 13.52
CA ALA A 289 7.11 -4.16 12.82
C ALA A 289 7.23 -3.87 11.31
N ILE A 290 6.48 -4.62 10.50
CA ILE A 290 6.25 -4.25 9.09
C ILE A 290 4.83 -3.69 8.99
N THR A 291 4.73 -2.37 8.82
CA THR A 291 3.45 -1.67 8.59
C THR A 291 3.32 -1.42 7.09
N SER A 292 2.28 -1.97 6.46
CA SER A 292 2.18 -1.96 4.99
C SER A 292 1.04 -1.10 4.47
N PHE A 293 1.31 -0.36 3.39
CA PHE A 293 0.36 0.39 2.60
C PHE A 293 0.30 -0.22 1.21
N GLN A 294 -0.87 -0.70 0.81
CA GLN A 294 -1.02 -1.46 -0.42
C GLN A 294 -2.05 -0.77 -1.29
N THR A 295 -1.64 -0.28 -2.46
CA THR A 295 -2.61 0.19 -3.44
C THR A 295 -3.30 -1.03 -4.04
N ILE A 296 -4.61 -0.95 -4.16
CA ILE A 296 -5.42 -2.04 -4.72
C ILE A 296 -6.19 -1.47 -5.90
N PHE A 297 -5.87 -1.99 -7.09
CA PHE A 297 -6.67 -1.74 -8.28
C PHE A 297 -7.92 -2.62 -8.20
N LEU A 298 -9.10 -2.00 -8.30
CA LEU A 298 -10.36 -2.70 -8.37
C LEU A 298 -10.74 -2.90 -9.84
N PRO A 299 -10.81 -4.14 -10.34
CA PRO A 299 -11.34 -4.40 -11.67
C PRO A 299 -12.75 -3.83 -11.77
N MET A 300 -12.98 -2.95 -12.75
CA MET A 300 -14.29 -2.30 -12.97
C MET A 300 -14.84 -1.55 -11.74
N ASP A 301 -13.97 -1.09 -10.83
CA ASP A 301 -14.36 -0.48 -9.55
C ASP A 301 -15.25 -1.38 -8.66
N ASP A 302 -15.18 -2.71 -8.85
CA ASP A 302 -15.97 -3.70 -8.11
C ASP A 302 -15.24 -4.19 -6.85
N LEU A 303 -15.80 -3.87 -5.68
CA LEU A 303 -15.30 -4.32 -4.37
C LEU A 303 -15.60 -5.80 -4.08
N SER A 304 -16.49 -6.43 -4.86
CA SER A 304 -16.86 -7.83 -4.74
C SER A 304 -16.02 -8.77 -5.62
N ASP A 305 -15.11 -8.21 -6.43
CA ASP A 305 -14.19 -9.01 -7.25
C ASP A 305 -13.37 -9.98 -6.37
N PRO A 306 -13.22 -11.26 -6.76
CA PRO A 306 -12.51 -12.25 -5.95
C PRO A 306 -11.08 -11.85 -5.57
N SER A 307 -10.33 -11.16 -6.45
CA SER A 307 -8.97 -10.73 -6.16
C SER A 307 -8.93 -9.61 -5.11
N ALA A 308 -9.90 -8.71 -5.15
CA ALA A 308 -10.04 -7.66 -4.16
C ALA A 308 -10.40 -8.27 -2.80
N VAL A 309 -11.41 -9.15 -2.77
CA VAL A 309 -11.86 -9.85 -1.55
C VAL A 309 -10.74 -10.66 -0.92
N ALA A 310 -9.96 -11.39 -1.72
CA ALA A 310 -8.83 -12.19 -1.23
C ALA A 310 -7.81 -11.32 -0.48
N VAL A 311 -7.49 -10.13 -1.00
CA VAL A 311 -6.59 -9.18 -0.32
C VAL A 311 -7.26 -8.56 0.91
N PHE A 312 -8.55 -8.21 0.84
CA PHE A 312 -9.28 -7.53 1.92
C PHE A 312 -9.31 -8.32 3.21
N ASN A 313 -9.42 -9.64 3.12
CA ASN A 313 -9.45 -10.52 4.28
C ASN A 313 -8.17 -10.44 5.12
N HIS A 314 -7.08 -9.89 4.57
CA HIS A 314 -5.83 -9.70 5.28
C HIS A 314 -5.57 -8.24 5.72
N LEU A 315 -6.40 -7.27 5.34
CA LEU A 315 -6.19 -5.87 5.68
C LEU A 315 -6.79 -5.53 7.05
N ASP A 316 -6.09 -4.70 7.80
CA ASP A 316 -6.55 -4.13 9.06
C ASP A 316 -7.37 -2.84 8.86
N GLY A 317 -7.28 -2.23 7.67
CA GLY A 317 -8.03 -1.03 7.35
C GLY A 317 -8.11 -0.75 5.85
N LYS A 318 -9.12 0.03 5.48
CA LYS A 318 -9.43 0.49 4.14
C LYS A 318 -9.45 2.01 4.12
N LEU A 319 -8.59 2.60 3.31
CA LEU A 319 -8.48 4.02 3.08
C LEU A 319 -8.93 4.30 1.66
N VAL A 320 -10.10 4.91 1.51
CA VAL A 320 -10.72 5.18 0.22
C VAL A 320 -10.49 6.63 -0.16
N LEU A 321 -9.91 6.85 -1.34
CA LEU A 321 -9.80 8.14 -1.99
C LEU A 321 -10.84 8.26 -3.11
N SER A 322 -11.72 9.24 -3.03
CA SER A 322 -12.85 9.39 -3.95
C SER A 322 -12.62 10.51 -4.97
N ARG A 323 -13.16 10.30 -6.18
CA ARG A 323 -13.17 11.35 -7.22
C ARG A 323 -14.05 12.52 -6.83
N GLU A 324 -15.13 12.25 -6.10
CA GLU A 324 -16.07 13.26 -5.64
C GLU A 324 -15.36 14.32 -4.78
N GLN A 325 -14.59 13.91 -3.78
CA GLN A 325 -13.82 14.82 -2.93
C GLN A 325 -12.75 15.57 -3.73
N SER A 326 -12.06 14.88 -4.66
CA SER A 326 -11.10 15.56 -5.55
C SER A 326 -11.74 16.61 -6.46
N SER A 327 -12.98 16.39 -6.90
CA SER A 327 -13.72 17.34 -7.75
C SER A 327 -14.19 18.59 -6.99
N LYS A 328 -14.35 18.46 -5.66
CA LYS A 328 -14.60 19.55 -4.71
C LYS A 328 -13.31 20.32 -4.36
N ASN A 329 -12.16 19.97 -4.95
CA ASN A 329 -10.82 20.49 -4.59
C ASN A 329 -10.47 20.29 -3.10
N ILE A 330 -10.92 19.18 -2.50
CA ILE A 330 -10.61 18.80 -1.13
C ILE A 330 -9.50 17.74 -1.16
N PHE A 331 -8.31 18.10 -0.66
CA PHE A 331 -7.16 17.21 -0.59
C PHE A 331 -6.64 17.06 0.85
N PRO A 332 -6.28 15.83 1.29
CA PRO A 332 -6.38 14.56 0.55
C PRO A 332 -7.84 14.18 0.26
N ALA A 333 -8.07 13.55 -0.89
CA ALA A 333 -9.42 13.23 -1.41
C ALA A 333 -10.07 12.05 -0.68
N PHE A 334 -10.04 12.05 0.65
CA PHE A 334 -10.42 10.96 1.53
C PHE A 334 -11.94 10.86 1.70
N ASP A 335 -12.48 9.65 1.57
CA ASP A 335 -13.89 9.37 1.86
C ASP A 335 -14.05 8.80 3.29
N PRO A 336 -14.57 9.57 4.24
CA PRO A 336 -14.72 9.14 5.63
C PRO A 336 -15.81 8.07 5.85
N LEU A 337 -16.78 7.96 4.93
CA LEU A 337 -17.88 7.01 5.03
C LEU A 337 -17.50 5.65 4.42
N ALA A 338 -16.75 5.66 3.31
CA ALA A 338 -16.26 4.45 2.67
C ALA A 338 -14.98 3.87 3.33
N SER A 339 -14.27 4.67 4.14
CA SER A 339 -13.05 4.24 4.84
C SER A 339 -13.34 3.67 6.23
N SER A 340 -12.58 2.65 6.63
CA SER A 340 -12.76 1.95 7.91
C SER A 340 -11.44 1.37 8.41
N SER A 341 -11.26 1.25 9.73
CA SER A 341 -10.07 0.62 10.31
C SER A 341 -10.41 -0.17 11.57
N ASN A 342 -9.77 -1.32 11.75
CA ASN A 342 -9.85 -2.13 12.97
C ASN A 342 -9.24 -1.41 14.18
N SER A 343 -8.43 -0.37 13.96
CA SER A 343 -7.88 0.48 15.03
C SER A 343 -8.91 1.42 15.67
N VAL A 344 -10.07 1.63 15.05
CA VAL A 344 -11.16 2.45 15.62
C VAL A 344 -11.85 1.67 16.74
N ASN A 345 -11.18 1.61 17.88
CA ASN A 345 -11.61 0.88 19.07
C ASN A 345 -11.23 1.69 20.32
N GLU A 346 -12.16 1.83 21.26
CA GLU A 346 -11.94 2.59 22.51
C GLU A 346 -10.67 2.15 23.28
N LYS A 347 -10.30 0.87 23.22
CA LYS A 347 -9.10 0.35 23.89
C LYS A 347 -7.79 0.77 23.23
N ILE A 348 -7.82 1.10 21.94
CA ILE A 348 -6.63 1.48 21.16
C ILE A 348 -6.48 2.99 21.14
N ILE A 349 -7.56 3.72 20.82
CA ILE A 349 -7.51 5.17 20.58
C ILE A 349 -8.10 6.02 21.71
N GLY A 350 -8.69 5.37 22.72
CA GLY A 350 -9.36 6.03 23.82
C GLY A 350 -10.80 6.46 23.49
N LYS A 351 -11.61 6.62 24.54
CA LYS A 351 -13.05 6.94 24.42
C LYS A 351 -13.32 8.30 23.77
N LYS A 352 -12.51 9.31 24.09
CA LYS A 352 -12.65 10.68 23.54
C LYS A 352 -12.56 10.67 22.02
N HIS A 353 -11.52 10.06 21.48
CA HIS A 353 -11.29 9.98 20.05
C HIS A 353 -12.34 9.07 19.36
N PHE A 354 -12.62 7.91 19.94
CA PHE A 354 -13.63 7.00 19.41
C PHE A 354 -15.02 7.67 19.26
N ASN A 355 -15.50 8.35 20.30
CA ASN A 355 -16.78 9.05 20.26
C ASN A 355 -16.80 10.17 19.21
N ALA A 356 -15.70 10.91 19.09
CA ALA A 356 -15.57 11.96 18.08
C ALA A 356 -15.69 11.40 16.64
N ILE A 357 -15.08 10.24 16.36
CA ILE A 357 -15.20 9.58 15.05
C ILE A 357 -16.65 9.19 14.76
N ILE A 358 -17.34 8.58 15.73
CA ILE A 358 -18.73 8.14 15.54
C ILE A 358 -19.65 9.33 15.25
N GLU A 359 -19.55 10.41 16.03
CA GLU A 359 -20.36 11.62 15.81
C GLU A 359 -20.01 12.34 14.50
N ALA A 360 -18.72 12.44 14.15
CA ALA A 360 -18.29 12.99 12.86
C ALA A 360 -18.89 12.20 11.68
N LYS A 361 -18.80 10.86 11.71
CA LYS A 361 -19.38 10.00 10.66
C LYS A 361 -20.90 10.13 10.60
N LYS A 362 -21.58 10.25 11.74
CA LYS A 362 -23.04 10.44 11.80
C LYS A 362 -23.45 11.76 11.14
N ILE A 363 -22.74 12.86 11.43
CA ILE A 363 -23.00 14.18 10.81
C ILE A 363 -22.76 14.10 9.29
N LEU A 364 -21.64 13.52 8.86
CA LEU A 364 -21.30 13.39 7.44
C LEU A 364 -22.27 12.48 6.68
N ALA A 365 -22.71 11.38 7.28
CA ALA A 365 -23.73 10.50 6.69
C ALA A 365 -25.08 11.23 6.54
N LYS A 366 -25.48 11.99 7.57
CA LYS A 366 -26.74 12.75 7.50
C LYS A 366 -26.68 13.88 6.47
N TYR A 367 -25.54 14.54 6.35
CA TYR A 367 -25.31 15.52 5.29
C TYR A 367 -25.45 14.90 3.89
N LYS A 368 -24.91 13.69 3.67
CA LYS A 368 -25.05 12.99 2.39
C LYS A 368 -26.50 12.67 2.04
N GLU A 369 -27.34 12.32 3.02
CA GLU A 369 -28.79 12.16 2.80
C GLU A 369 -29.49 13.49 2.42
N LEU A 370 -28.98 14.62 2.92
CA LEU A 370 -29.54 15.94 2.68
C LEU A 370 -29.03 16.57 1.38
N GLU A 371 -27.89 16.10 0.83
CA GLU A 371 -27.27 16.65 -0.38
C GLU A 371 -28.23 16.64 -1.57
N ASP A 372 -28.93 15.52 -1.80
CA ASP A 372 -29.95 15.41 -2.85
C ASP A 372 -31.14 16.36 -2.65
N VAL A 373 -31.57 16.54 -1.39
CA VAL A 373 -32.66 17.47 -1.05
C VAL A 373 -32.24 18.91 -1.32
N ILE A 374 -31.02 19.29 -0.95
CA ILE A 374 -30.46 20.62 -1.18
C ILE A 374 -30.34 20.90 -2.67
N LEU A 375 -29.90 19.92 -3.47
CA LEU A 375 -29.78 20.07 -4.92
C LEU A 375 -31.12 20.30 -5.62
N ILE A 376 -32.22 19.77 -5.08
CA ILE A 376 -33.57 19.89 -5.67
C ILE A 376 -34.33 21.11 -5.14
N LEU A 377 -34.40 21.27 -3.82
CA LEU A 377 -35.23 22.27 -3.15
C LEU A 377 -34.47 23.52 -2.73
N GLY A 378 -33.14 23.42 -2.56
CA GLY A 378 -32.30 24.49 -2.02
C GLY A 378 -32.08 24.39 -0.51
N PHE A 379 -30.98 24.98 -0.03
CA PHE A 379 -30.59 24.96 1.38
C PHE A 379 -31.62 25.65 2.31
N ASP A 380 -32.30 26.68 1.81
CA ASP A 380 -33.23 27.48 2.62
C ASP A 380 -34.52 26.73 2.97
N GLU A 381 -34.85 25.67 2.24
CA GLU A 381 -36.04 24.84 2.49
C GLU A 381 -35.84 23.80 3.60
N LEU A 382 -34.62 23.62 4.08
CA LEU A 382 -34.32 22.70 5.19
C LEU A 382 -34.85 23.24 6.54
N ASP A 383 -35.25 22.32 7.42
CA ASP A 383 -35.54 22.65 8.80
C ASP A 383 -34.27 23.13 9.55
N LYS A 384 -34.46 23.79 10.70
CA LYS A 384 -33.34 24.39 11.45
C LYS A 384 -32.29 23.36 11.88
N GLU A 385 -32.68 22.14 12.22
CA GLU A 385 -31.75 21.10 12.65
C GLU A 385 -30.92 20.60 11.47
N SER A 386 -31.58 20.31 10.34
CA SER A 386 -30.89 19.92 9.10
C SER A 386 -29.91 21.00 8.61
N LYS A 387 -30.28 22.28 8.69
CA LYS A 387 -29.37 23.40 8.37
C LYS A 387 -28.11 23.39 9.24
N ILE A 388 -28.25 23.11 10.54
CA ILE A 388 -27.11 23.01 11.46
C ILE A 388 -26.21 21.82 11.10
N ILE A 389 -26.80 20.67 10.77
CA ILE A 389 -26.06 19.47 10.36
C ILE A 389 -25.23 19.74 9.11
N VAL A 390 -25.84 20.35 8.09
CA VAL A 390 -25.16 20.70 6.83
C VAL A 390 -23.99 21.64 7.09
N LYS A 391 -24.18 22.69 7.90
CA LYS A 391 -23.09 23.61 8.27
C LYS A 391 -21.94 22.90 8.97
N LYS A 392 -22.23 22.04 9.96
CA LYS A 392 -21.20 21.25 10.65
C LYS A 392 -20.48 20.31 9.69
N ALA A 393 -21.20 19.65 8.79
CA ALA A 393 -20.61 18.75 7.81
C ALA A 393 -19.67 19.48 6.85
N LEU A 394 -20.07 20.63 6.31
CA LEU A 394 -19.21 21.46 5.45
C LEU A 394 -17.97 21.97 6.20
N GLN A 395 -18.10 22.32 7.49
CA GLN A 395 -16.96 22.69 8.33
C GLN A 395 -16.01 21.51 8.54
N LEU A 396 -16.53 20.30 8.76
CA LEU A 396 -15.72 19.08 8.87
C LEU A 396 -15.02 18.75 7.55
N GLU A 397 -15.73 18.75 6.42
CA GLU A 397 -15.14 18.49 5.09
C GLU A 397 -13.98 19.44 4.78
N ASN A 398 -14.18 20.75 5.00
CA ASN A 398 -13.12 21.74 4.85
C ASN A 398 -12.00 21.54 5.86
N PHE A 399 -12.32 21.28 7.13
CA PHE A 399 -11.31 21.07 8.16
C PHE A 399 -10.40 19.87 7.87
N PHE A 400 -10.90 18.83 7.21
CA PHE A 400 -10.09 17.67 6.87
C PHE A 400 -9.16 17.88 5.67
N SER A 401 -9.28 18.99 4.93
CA SER A 401 -8.28 19.34 3.90
C SER A 401 -6.97 19.82 4.55
N GLN A 402 -5.84 19.52 3.92
CA GLN A 402 -4.52 19.76 4.49
C GLN A 402 -3.46 19.97 3.41
N ASN A 403 -2.64 21.00 3.57
CA ASN A 403 -1.46 21.22 2.74
C ASN A 403 -0.36 20.21 3.11
N PHE A 404 0.12 19.48 2.10
CA PHE A 404 1.15 18.46 2.25
C PHE A 404 2.54 19.02 1.91
N PHE A 405 3.55 18.63 2.68
CA PHE A 405 4.95 19.00 2.44
C PHE A 405 5.43 18.51 1.06
N MET A 406 4.99 17.32 0.65
CA MET A 406 5.38 16.73 -0.64
C MET A 406 4.73 17.42 -1.85
N THR A 407 3.85 18.39 -1.63
CA THR A 407 3.14 19.11 -2.70
C THR A 407 3.45 20.59 -2.79
N GLU A 408 4.28 21.14 -1.88
CA GLU A 408 4.55 22.59 -1.79
C GLU A 408 5.02 23.21 -3.12
N HIS A 409 5.78 22.45 -3.91
CA HIS A 409 6.27 22.90 -5.22
C HIS A 409 5.18 23.04 -6.28
N PHE A 410 4.07 22.30 -6.14
CA PHE A 410 2.91 22.38 -7.01
C PHE A 410 1.89 23.41 -6.50
N THR A 411 1.59 23.38 -5.19
CA THR A 411 0.55 24.19 -4.55
C THR A 411 1.01 25.61 -4.23
N LYS A 412 2.33 25.81 -4.05
CA LYS A 412 2.96 27.03 -3.54
C LYS A 412 2.56 27.41 -2.11
N GLU A 413 1.80 26.54 -1.45
CA GLU A 413 1.42 26.65 -0.05
C GLU A 413 2.35 25.80 0.81
N LYS A 414 2.61 26.25 2.04
CA LYS A 414 3.45 25.49 2.98
C LYS A 414 2.70 24.29 3.54
N GLY A 415 3.37 23.15 3.58
CA GLY A 415 2.90 21.95 4.23
C GLY A 415 2.76 22.15 5.73
N VAL A 416 1.80 21.45 6.33
CA VAL A 416 1.51 21.54 7.76
C VAL A 416 1.47 20.15 8.36
N PHE A 417 2.15 19.97 9.48
CA PHE A 417 2.03 18.79 10.33
C PHE A 417 1.04 19.12 11.46
N VAL A 418 -0.01 18.31 11.64
CA VAL A 418 -1.03 18.56 12.66
C VAL A 418 -0.97 17.47 13.72
N SER A 419 -0.97 17.83 15.01
CA SER A 419 -0.94 16.81 16.05
C SER A 419 -2.26 16.05 16.15
N LEU A 420 -2.23 14.79 16.60
CA LEU A 420 -3.45 14.00 16.80
C LEU A 420 -4.37 14.67 17.85
N GLU A 421 -3.79 15.17 18.94
CA GLU A 421 -4.54 15.87 19.99
C GLU A 421 -5.24 17.12 19.44
N ASP A 422 -4.52 17.97 18.71
CA ASP A 422 -5.10 19.16 18.07
C ASP A 422 -6.21 18.80 17.08
N THR A 423 -6.03 17.69 16.34
CA THR A 423 -7.03 17.21 15.37
C THR A 423 -8.31 16.80 16.08
N VAL A 424 -8.21 15.97 17.12
CA VAL A 424 -9.37 15.49 17.89
C VAL A 424 -10.09 16.64 18.56
N ASP A 425 -9.36 17.56 19.18
CA ASP A 425 -9.96 18.73 19.84
C ASP A 425 -10.63 19.67 18.85
N SER A 426 -10.00 19.91 17.71
CA SER A 426 -10.59 20.73 16.64
C SER A 426 -11.90 20.13 16.13
N VAL A 427 -11.95 18.82 15.91
CA VAL A 427 -13.16 18.12 15.47
C VAL A 427 -14.26 18.20 16.54
N ILE A 428 -13.93 18.02 17.82
CA ILE A 428 -14.91 18.10 18.91
C ILE A 428 -15.54 19.50 18.97
N ARG A 429 -14.77 20.58 18.82
CA ARG A 429 -15.30 21.95 18.79
C ARG A 429 -16.29 22.18 17.64
N ILE A 430 -15.99 21.63 16.45
CA ILE A 430 -16.90 21.68 15.29
C ILE A 430 -18.18 20.87 15.56
N ILE A 431 -18.04 19.64 16.08
CA ILE A 431 -19.19 18.78 16.44
C ILE A 431 -20.09 19.46 17.47
N ASN A 432 -19.50 20.14 18.46
CA ASN A 432 -20.24 20.90 19.49
C ASN A 432 -20.95 22.15 18.93
N GLY A 433 -20.62 22.57 17.71
CA GLY A 433 -21.25 23.72 17.07
C GLY A 433 -20.71 25.08 17.51
N GLU A 434 -19.45 25.13 17.96
CA GLU A 434 -18.81 26.38 18.43
C GLU A 434 -18.60 27.44 17.33
N TYR A 435 -18.85 27.07 16.07
CA TYR A 435 -18.56 27.87 14.87
C TYR A 435 -19.76 27.99 13.91
N ILE A 436 -20.98 27.69 14.36
CA ILE A 436 -22.14 27.50 13.46
C ILE A 436 -22.52 28.75 12.63
N ASN A 437 -22.12 29.93 13.10
CA ASN A 437 -22.38 31.21 12.44
C ASN A 437 -21.23 31.68 11.54
N GLN A 438 -20.14 30.91 11.47
CA GLN A 438 -18.97 31.21 10.65
C GLN A 438 -19.00 30.45 9.32
N SER A 439 -18.40 31.05 8.29
CA SER A 439 -18.27 30.42 6.97
C SER A 439 -17.44 29.12 7.06
N PRO A 440 -17.88 28.00 6.46
CA PRO A 440 -17.09 26.77 6.41
C PRO A 440 -15.71 26.92 5.74
N GLU A 441 -15.55 27.90 4.85
CA GLU A 441 -14.32 28.12 4.09
C GLU A 441 -13.12 28.47 4.98
N ILE A 442 -13.34 29.05 6.16
CA ILE A 442 -12.25 29.40 7.09
C ILE A 442 -11.53 28.15 7.63
N PHE A 443 -12.15 26.97 7.53
CA PHE A 443 -11.57 25.70 7.94
C PHE A 443 -10.78 25.03 6.82
N SER A 444 -10.82 25.56 5.60
CA SER A 444 -10.15 24.95 4.46
C SER A 444 -8.64 25.13 4.56
N TYR A 445 -7.89 24.03 4.46
CA TYR A 445 -6.43 23.97 4.42
C TYR A 445 -5.72 24.57 5.65
N VAL A 446 -6.42 24.71 6.78
CA VAL A 446 -5.84 25.16 8.06
C VAL A 446 -5.18 24.00 8.82
N GLY A 447 -4.25 24.30 9.72
CA GLY A 447 -3.66 23.28 10.61
C GLY A 447 -4.63 22.80 11.67
N SER A 448 -4.90 23.63 12.67
CA SER A 448 -5.91 23.42 13.71
C SER A 448 -6.86 24.62 13.78
N ASN A 449 -8.06 24.42 14.35
CA ASN A 449 -8.99 25.53 14.61
C ASN A 449 -8.80 26.13 16.02
N LEU A 450 -7.77 25.69 16.75
CA LEU A 450 -7.58 26.07 18.15
C LEU A 450 -7.45 27.58 18.34
N ASN A 451 -6.82 28.25 17.37
CA ASN A 451 -6.63 29.70 17.34
C ASN A 451 -7.74 30.46 16.61
N ILE A 452 -8.73 29.76 16.04
CA ILE A 452 -9.87 30.40 15.38
C ILE A 452 -10.88 30.78 16.48
N PRO A 453 -11.25 32.07 16.60
CA PRO A 453 -12.23 32.50 17.59
C PRO A 453 -13.58 31.82 17.41
N THR A 454 -14.18 31.37 18.51
CA THR A 454 -15.53 30.80 18.52
C THR A 454 -16.59 31.85 18.27
N ASP A 455 -17.81 31.41 17.96
CA ASP A 455 -18.98 32.29 17.88
C ASP A 455 -19.24 33.02 19.21
N ALA A 456 -18.89 32.41 20.35
CA ALA A 456 -19.01 33.04 21.66
C ALA A 456 -18.02 34.21 21.80
N GLU A 457 -16.77 34.01 21.39
CA GLU A 457 -15.70 35.01 21.46
C GLU A 457 -15.91 36.16 20.47
N LEU A 458 -16.49 35.88 19.30
CA LEU A 458 -16.85 36.89 18.30
C LEU A 458 -18.18 37.59 18.62
N GLY A 459 -18.90 37.17 19.65
CA GLY A 459 -20.22 37.70 20.00
C GLY A 459 -21.32 37.34 18.98
N LEU A 460 -21.08 36.36 18.11
CA LEU A 460 -22.02 35.87 17.09
C LEU A 460 -23.15 35.04 17.68
N ASN A 461 -22.97 34.50 18.89
CA ASN A 461 -24.04 33.83 19.65
C ASN A 461 -25.20 34.78 20.03
N LYS A 462 -25.05 36.10 19.83
CA LYS A 462 -26.11 37.08 20.02
C LYS A 462 -26.65 37.54 18.66
N LYS A 463 -27.65 36.82 18.15
CA LYS A 463 -28.79 37.42 17.44
C LYS A 463 -29.93 36.40 17.30
N GLU A 464 -31.02 36.76 17.98
CA GLU A 464 -32.42 36.29 17.95
C GLU A 464 -32.77 34.92 18.52
#